data_AF-A0A7K8MUB2-F1
#
_entry.id   AF-A0A7K8MUB2-F1
#
_cell.length_a   1.000
_cell.length_b   1.000
_cell.length_c   1.000
_cell.angle_alpha   90.00
_cell.angle_beta   90.00
_cell.angle_gamma   90.00
#
_symmetry.space_group_name_H-M   'P 1'
#
loop_
_entity.id
_entity.type
_entity.pdbx_description
1 polymer ?
#
loop_
_entity_poly.entity_id
_entity_poly.type
_entity_poly.pdbx_seq_one_letter_code
_entity_poly.pdbx_strand_id
1 'polypeptide(L)' 'SLRYLQVAVSEPSPGVPQFMSFGYLDGIPFRRYDSERGRAEPQTPWMKDGPEPEYWDRQTRIAE' A
#
# COMPACT_ATOMS: atom_id res chain seq x y z
N SER A 1 -12.44 -4.39 11.45
CA SER A 1 -12.80 -4.40 10.03
C SER A 1 -11.58 -4.10 9.16
N LEU A 2 -11.39 -4.88 8.09
CA LEU A 2 -10.35 -4.64 7.09
C LEU A 2 -10.96 -3.91 5.88
N ARG A 3 -10.29 -2.86 5.38
CA ARG A 3 -10.72 -2.10 4.20
C ARG A 3 -9.55 -1.79 3.28
N TYR A 4 -9.82 -1.81 1.98
CA TYR A 4 -8.88 -1.37 0.96
C TYR A 4 -9.49 -0.24 0.16
N LEU A 5 -8.69 0.80 -0.10
CA LEU A 5 -9.01 1.87 -1.03
C LEU A 5 -8.03 1.78 -2.20
N GLN A 6 -8.55 1.74 -3.42
CA GLN A 6 -7.77 1.76 -4.65
C GLN A 6 -8.12 3.03 -5.42
N VAL A 7 -7.09 3.74 -5.89
CA VAL A 7 -7.23 4.96 -6.67
C VAL A 7 -6.41 4.79 -7.94
N ALA A 8 -7.05 5.00 -9.08
CA ALA A 8 -6.39 5.04 -10.38
C ALA A 8 -6.75 6.35 -11.07
N VAL A 9 -5.77 6.98 -11.71
CA VAL A 9 -5.95 8.20 -12.51
C VAL A 9 -5.51 7.94 -13.94
N SER A 10 -6.19 8.53 -14.93
CA SER A 10 -5.83 8.41 -16.33
C SER A 10 -4.63 9.27 -16.71
N GLU A 11 -4.49 10.44 -16.08
CA GLU A 11 -3.40 11.40 -16.29
C GLU A 11 -2.65 11.60 -14.98
N PRO A 12 -1.53 10.87 -14.75
CA PRO A 12 -0.69 11.10 -13.57
C PRO A 12 0.00 12.46 -13.66
N SER A 13 0.35 13.00 -12.50
CA SER A 13 1.09 14.26 -12.39
C SER A 13 2.14 14.16 -11.27
N PRO A 14 3.14 15.05 -11.19
CA PRO A 14 4.14 14.99 -10.13
C PRO A 14 3.50 14.94 -8.73
N GLY A 15 3.72 13.84 -8.00
CA GLY A 15 3.13 13.61 -6.67
C GLY A 15 1.73 12.99 -6.68
N VAL A 16 1.18 12.69 -7.85
CA VAL A 16 -0.06 11.91 -8.05
C VAL A 16 0.26 10.71 -8.94
N PRO A 17 0.66 9.58 -8.33
CA PRO A 17 0.91 8.33 -9.02
C PRO A 17 -0.30 7.85 -9.82
N GLN A 18 -0.06 7.14 -10.93
CA GLN A 18 -1.12 6.57 -11.76
C GLN A 18 -2.02 5.61 -10.98
N PHE A 19 -1.44 4.82 -10.08
CA PHE A 19 -2.16 3.90 -9.21
C PHE A 19 -1.67 3.98 -7.77
N MET A 20 -2.62 3.91 -6.83
CA MET A 20 -2.36 3.86 -5.40
C MET A 20 -3.31 2.87 -4.72
N SER A 21 -2.81 2.15 -3.72
CA SER A 21 -3.60 1.27 -2.87
C SER A 21 -3.30 1.50 -1.39
N PHE A 22 -4.34 1.63 -0.59
CA PHE A 22 -4.26 1.86 0.86
C PHE A 22 -5.01 0.76 1.60
N GLY A 23 -4.43 0.23 2.66
CA GLY A 23 -5.06 -0.75 3.54
C GLY A 23 -5.32 -0.15 4.91
N TYR A 24 -6.52 -0.37 5.45
CA TYR A 24 -6.94 0.06 6.78
C TYR A 24 -7.41 -1.14 7.62
N LEU A 25 -6.87 -1.25 8.84
CA LEU A 25 -7.33 -2.20 9.86
C LEU A 25 -7.99 -1.39 10.97
N ASP A 26 -9.29 -1.58 11.16
CA ASP A 26 -10.10 -0.83 12.14
C ASP A 26 -10.00 0.70 11.98
N GLY A 27 -9.89 1.16 10.72
CA GLY A 27 -9.77 2.58 10.38
C GLY A 27 -8.34 3.13 10.49
N ILE A 28 -7.38 2.33 10.96
CA ILE A 28 -5.97 2.71 11.05
C ILE A 28 -5.25 2.29 9.75
N PRO A 29 -4.58 3.21 9.03
CA PRO A 29 -3.82 2.83 7.84
C PRO A 29 -2.66 1.92 8.25
N PHE A 30 -2.53 0.77 7.61
CA PHE A 30 -1.51 -0.22 7.93
C PHE A 30 -0.55 -0.49 6.75
N ARG A 31 -1.02 -0.26 5.50
CA ARG A 31 -0.18 -0.34 4.30
C ARG A 31 -0.52 0.74 3.27
N ARG A 32 0.48 1.10 2.48
CA ARG A 32 0.36 1.93 1.28
C ARG A 32 1.16 1.30 0.13
N TYR A 33 0.65 1.39 -1.08
CA TYR A 33 1.37 1.14 -2.33
C TYR A 33 1.11 2.33 -3.26
N ASP A 34 2.12 2.74 -4.01
CA ASP A 34 1.94 3.61 -5.16
C ASP A 34 2.84 3.18 -6.32
N SER A 35 2.37 3.41 -7.54
CA SER A 35 3.03 2.96 -8.77
C SER A 35 4.33 3.71 -9.08
N GLU A 36 4.59 4.85 -8.43
CA GLU A 36 5.87 5.56 -8.55
C GLU A 36 6.98 4.85 -7.77
N ARG A 37 6.66 4.36 -6.56
CA ARG A 37 7.60 3.60 -5.72
C ARG A 37 7.66 2.12 -6.07
N GLY A 38 6.57 1.56 -6.60
CA GLY A 38 6.48 0.15 -6.99
C GLY A 38 6.64 -0.82 -5.81
N ARG A 39 6.30 -0.41 -4.59
CA ARG A 39 6.40 -1.29 -3.41
C ARG A 39 5.30 -1.01 -2.39
N ALA A 40 4.83 -2.07 -1.74
CA ALA A 40 3.94 -1.97 -0.59
C ALA A 40 4.76 -1.70 0.67
N GLU A 41 4.37 -0.66 1.42
CA GLU A 41 5.08 -0.20 2.61
C GLU A 41 4.17 -0.22 3.85
N PRO A 42 4.72 -0.57 5.03
CA PRO A 42 4.02 -0.39 6.30
C PRO A 42 3.71 1.08 6.55
N GLN A 43 2.55 1.37 7.13
CA GLN A 43 2.17 2.72 7.57
C GLN A 43 2.19 2.88 9.10
N THR A 44 2.44 1.80 9.83
CA THR A 44 2.50 1.76 11.30
C THR A 44 3.68 0.91 11.78
N PRO A 45 4.25 1.21 12.97
CA PRO A 45 5.38 0.44 13.50
C PRO A 45 5.09 -1.05 13.68
N TRP A 46 3.89 -1.40 14.16
CA TRP A 46 3.49 -2.79 14.38
C TRP A 46 3.40 -3.60 13.07
N MET A 47 3.10 -2.95 11.94
CA MET A 47 3.15 -3.60 10.63
C MET A 47 4.56 -3.73 10.07
N LYS A 48 5.51 -2.90 10.52
CA LYS A 48 6.88 -2.97 10.05
C LYS A 48 7.57 -4.26 10.53
N ASP A 49 7.41 -4.58 11.81
CA ASP A 49 8.16 -5.65 12.47
C ASP A 49 7.32 -6.91 12.77
N GLY A 50 5.99 -6.83 12.62
CA GLY A 50 5.08 -7.94 12.93
C GLY A 50 4.99 -9.05 11.87
N PRO A 51 4.92 -8.76 10.57
CA PRO A 51 4.74 -9.77 9.53
C PRO A 51 5.98 -10.63 9.27
N GLU A 52 5.77 -11.79 8.64
CA GLU A 52 6.85 -12.64 8.14
C GLU A 52 7.72 -11.91 7.09
N PRO A 53 9.01 -12.28 6.91
CA PRO A 53 9.95 -11.56 6.04
C PRO A 53 9.43 -11.34 4.61
N GLU A 54 8.71 -12.31 4.05
CA GLU A 54 8.21 -12.30 2.67
C GLU A 54 6.86 -11.57 2.51
N TYR A 55 6.27 -11.10 3.62
CA TYR A 55 4.94 -10.50 3.60
C TYR A 55 4.89 -9.29 2.67
N TRP A 56 5.85 -8.36 2.78
CA TRP A 56 5.85 -7.13 1.99
C TRP A 56 6.12 -7.39 0.51
N ASP A 57 6.98 -8.34 0.17
CA ASP A 57 7.22 -8.75 -1.20
C ASP A 57 5.97 -9.39 -1.83
N ARG A 58 5.21 -10.17 -1.04
CA ARG A 58 3.91 -10.68 -1.47
C ARG A 58 2.89 -9.55 -1.64
N GLN A 59 2.83 -8.59 -0.72
CA GLN A 59 1.89 -7.46 -0.83
C GLN A 59 2.21 -6.55 -2.03
N THR A 60 3.48 -6.37 -2.37
CA THR A 60 3.92 -5.64 -3.56
C THR A 60 3.41 -6.32 -4.83
N ARG A 61 3.67 -7.63 -5.01
CA ARG A 61 3.21 -8.40 -6.17
C ARG A 61 1.69 -8.46 -6.35
N ILE A 62 0.92 -8.28 -5.29
CA ILE A 62 -0.55 -8.22 -5.33
C ILE A 62 -1.04 -6.84 -5.80
N ALA A 63 -0.23 -5.80 -5.60
CA ALA A 63 -0.60 -4.40 -5.85
C ALA A 63 0.00 -3.82 -7.14
N GLU A 64 1.07 -4.42 -7.66
CA GLU A 64 1.55 -4.24 -9.04
C GLU A 64 0.52 -4.72 -10.06
#